data_AF-A0A0D1ZB83-F1
#
_entry.id   AF-A0A0D1ZB83-F1
#
_cell.length_a   1.000
_cell.length_b   1.000
_cell.length_c   1.000
_cell.angle_alpha   90.00
_cell.angle_beta   90.00
_cell.angle_gamma   90.00
#
_symmetry.space_group_name_H-M   'P 1'
#
loop_
_entity.id
_entity.type
_entity.pdbx_description
1 polymer ?
#
loop_
_entity_poly.entity_id
_entity_poly.type
_entity_poly.pdbx_seq_one_letter_code
_entity_poly.pdbx_strand_id
1 'polypeptide(L)'
;MPFPKLSIVQSRLVASLVATFIFLILYITLTKPHFAYALESDFGSDPDNLHRHVIFDQEEDLEDPDGEDASVRIQRRAAEGVSSLSNNAPQNKNIDIGETQNWVFTKEEVEGPHGTPGSGLPNDTLVSRAVEDLNPELKRRQSTTRVYVTLNTCLQPQSNISDSVSDDAIPPQLQMYVSLSDSNEKPGPGVNDPDQRTIQIDGGFGYFELDSDDLDGDIHVGVTAPNTTGFSGIWNYEIAASNDAPFHWSSNATNLFFVDGDNHAALLITNDTTQALPNDTIYKEWMELSPPPYGVFAFSQQDRPLSALRKSFCGLKNNVRVSANIDGANNQNIAEMTNRGLGGKPKEQFYINGLNATSQYWGVLAMEGNSTSSGLGVIGGGGTVWQSIAFETKTEDNCALMYNLSFCSEVAYAVPTNPDTFSPTTGAPELAALYDSYAAQMYQYFNYSLQQIPCNTTSSSQYSLARNCDDCARAYKTWLCAVTIPRCADYSNTDTWLMPRALGQPFVNGSSIADSTQFRVDQSLLTSVATNSSRNPIIDDVIKPGPYKEVLPCEDLCYDLVQSCPATLGFGCPSRGAGFEDSYGTRSNDSGEITCSYLGAAYYLSGASRQVILGQLGCLNLVLLASLVGILNLV
;
A
#
# COMPACT_ATOMS: atom_id res chain seq x y z
N MET A 1 -53.02 -5.29 6.92
CA MET A 1 -53.82 -4.47 7.87
C MET A 1 -53.93 -3.06 7.28
N PRO A 2 -55.12 -2.47 7.12
CA PRO A 2 -55.25 -1.12 6.56
C PRO A 2 -54.95 -0.07 7.65
N PHE A 3 -54.12 0.92 7.33
CA PHE A 3 -53.79 2.03 8.22
C PHE A 3 -55.05 2.85 8.59
N PRO A 4 -55.23 3.27 9.86
CA PRO A 4 -56.40 4.03 10.27
C PRO A 4 -56.41 5.41 9.61
N LYS A 5 -57.55 5.79 9.02
CA LYS A 5 -57.77 7.14 8.49
C LYS A 5 -57.95 8.12 9.66
N LEU A 6 -56.94 8.97 9.88
CA LEU A 6 -57.01 10.08 10.83
C LEU A 6 -58.05 11.12 10.37
N SER A 7 -58.82 11.67 11.31
CA SER A 7 -59.77 12.74 11.01
C SER A 7 -59.04 14.05 10.67
N ILE A 8 -59.69 14.95 9.92
CA ILE A 8 -59.10 16.24 9.48
C ILE A 8 -58.56 17.07 10.66
N VAL A 9 -59.17 16.96 11.84
CA VAL A 9 -58.74 17.67 13.06
C VAL A 9 -57.45 17.07 13.62
N GLN A 10 -57.31 15.73 13.61
CA GLN A 10 -56.10 15.05 14.07
C GLN A 10 -54.91 15.29 13.11
N SER A 11 -55.17 15.37 11.80
CA SER A 11 -54.13 15.69 10.81
C SER A 11 -53.56 17.11 11.00
N ARG A 12 -54.39 18.07 11.44
CA ARG A 12 -53.95 19.45 11.70
C ARG A 12 -53.13 19.56 12.98
N LEU A 13 -53.49 18.80 14.02
CA LEU A 13 -52.72 18.76 15.26
C LEU A 13 -51.32 18.16 15.01
N VAL A 14 -51.25 17.04 14.29
CA VAL A 14 -49.98 16.38 13.95
C VAL A 14 -49.09 17.28 13.09
N ALA A 15 -49.66 17.94 12.06
CA ALA A 15 -48.91 18.87 11.23
C ALA A 15 -48.35 20.05 12.02
N SER A 16 -49.11 20.60 12.98
CA SER A 16 -48.64 21.69 13.84
C SER A 16 -47.54 21.23 14.79
N LEU A 17 -47.65 20.03 15.36
CA LEU A 17 -46.67 19.50 16.30
C LEU A 17 -45.33 19.21 15.61
N VAL A 18 -45.38 18.65 14.40
CA VAL A 18 -44.19 18.42 13.54
C VAL A 18 -43.53 19.74 13.16
N ALA A 19 -44.31 20.75 12.74
CA ALA A 19 -43.76 22.06 12.42
C ALA A 19 -43.06 22.71 13.64
N THR A 20 -43.66 22.59 14.83
CA THR A 20 -43.08 23.17 16.06
C THR A 20 -41.77 22.45 16.44
N PHE A 21 -41.69 21.14 16.24
CA PHE A 21 -40.47 20.36 16.49
C PHE A 21 -39.34 20.72 15.52
N ILE A 22 -39.66 20.94 14.24
CA ILE A 22 -38.69 21.39 13.24
C ILE A 22 -38.15 22.79 13.58
N PHE A 23 -39.02 23.71 14.01
CA PHE A 23 -38.60 25.04 14.46
C PHE A 23 -37.73 24.99 15.72
N LEU A 24 -38.01 24.09 16.66
CA LEU A 24 -37.18 23.89 17.85
C LEU A 24 -35.78 23.37 17.48
N ILE A 25 -35.70 22.42 16.54
CA ILE A 25 -34.41 21.89 16.04
C ILE A 25 -33.62 23.00 15.34
N LEU A 26 -34.26 23.77 14.45
CA LEU A 26 -33.63 24.92 13.79
C LEU A 26 -33.12 25.96 14.80
N TYR A 27 -33.93 26.29 15.80
CA TYR A 27 -33.55 27.21 16.87
C TYR A 27 -32.33 26.71 17.63
N ILE A 28 -32.29 25.43 18.02
CA ILE A 28 -31.15 24.85 18.77
C ILE A 28 -29.90 24.76 17.89
N THR A 29 -30.03 24.50 16.58
CA THR A 29 -28.88 24.50 15.66
C THR A 29 -28.30 25.89 15.40
N LEU A 30 -29.15 26.92 15.39
CA LEU A 30 -28.74 28.31 15.10
C LEU A 30 -28.29 29.08 16.35
N THR A 31 -28.63 28.62 17.56
CA THR A 31 -28.32 29.33 18.82
C THR A 31 -27.14 28.76 19.60
N LYS A 32 -26.41 27.77 19.08
CA LYS A 32 -25.12 27.38 19.65
C LYS A 32 -24.04 28.38 19.23
N PRO A 33 -23.44 29.14 20.17
CA PRO A 33 -22.37 30.08 19.84
C PRO A 33 -21.09 29.28 19.57
N HIS A 34 -20.69 29.21 18.30
CA HIS A 34 -19.29 28.94 17.96
C HIS A 34 -18.52 30.24 18.25
N PHE A 35 -17.72 30.23 19.30
CA PHE A 35 -16.74 31.29 19.56
C PHE A 35 -15.72 31.30 18.42
N ALA A 36 -15.89 32.22 17.48
CA ALA A 36 -14.83 32.64 16.57
C ALA A 36 -13.91 33.59 17.36
N TYR A 37 -12.72 33.12 17.73
CA TYR A 37 -11.66 34.03 18.14
C TYR A 37 -11.05 34.63 16.88
N ALA A 38 -11.48 35.86 16.57
CA ALA A 38 -10.72 36.76 15.72
C ALA A 38 -9.72 37.49 16.64
N LEU A 39 -8.43 37.35 16.38
CA LEU A 39 -7.41 38.19 17.01
C LEU A 39 -6.68 38.92 15.89
N GLU A 40 -7.25 40.08 15.57
CA GLU A 40 -6.63 41.13 14.79
C GLU A 40 -5.91 42.04 15.80
N SER A 41 -4.59 42.20 15.69
CA SER A 41 -3.90 43.33 16.33
C SER A 41 -2.84 43.84 15.38
N ASP A 42 -3.08 45.07 14.93
CA ASP A 42 -2.23 45.88 14.09
C ASP A 42 -0.99 46.43 14.86
N PHE A 43 -0.01 46.79 14.05
CA PHE A 43 1.29 47.46 14.26
C PHE A 43 1.56 48.30 15.52
N GLY A 44 2.81 48.22 16.00
CA GLY A 44 3.46 49.20 16.87
C GLY A 44 4.97 48.99 17.07
N SER A 45 5.77 49.61 16.20
CA SER A 45 7.13 50.20 16.40
C SER A 45 8.12 49.68 17.46
N ASP A 46 9.30 49.28 16.97
CA ASP A 46 10.69 49.24 17.52
C ASP A 46 11.06 50.45 18.45
N PRO A 47 12.13 50.47 19.30
CA PRO A 47 13.32 49.60 19.33
C PRO A 47 13.84 49.14 20.72
N ASP A 48 14.69 48.11 20.75
CA ASP A 48 16.04 48.24 21.35
C ASP A 48 16.89 46.96 21.21
N ASN A 49 18.07 47.19 20.62
CA ASN A 49 19.19 46.26 20.49
C ASN A 49 19.85 46.00 21.86
N LEU A 50 20.17 44.75 22.16
CA LEU A 50 21.43 44.47 22.86
C LEU A 50 22.10 43.19 22.36
N HIS A 51 23.30 43.40 21.83
CA HIS A 51 24.22 42.45 21.23
C HIS A 51 24.58 41.26 22.14
N ARG A 52 24.68 40.07 21.53
CA ARG A 52 25.83 39.20 21.77
C ARG A 52 26.19 38.38 20.54
N HIS A 53 27.22 38.83 19.82
CA HIS A 53 27.97 38.02 18.87
C HIS A 53 28.80 36.98 19.62
N VAL A 54 28.75 35.73 19.17
CA VAL A 54 29.86 34.78 19.30
C VAL A 54 30.09 34.21 17.91
N ILE A 55 31.18 34.68 17.31
CA ILE A 55 31.81 34.15 16.10
C ILE A 55 32.61 32.94 16.55
N PHE A 56 32.43 31.78 15.90
CA PHE A 56 33.40 30.71 15.93
C PHE A 56 34.05 30.64 14.56
N ASP A 57 35.29 31.12 14.53
CA ASP A 57 36.24 30.90 13.44
C ASP A 57 36.60 29.42 13.37
N GLN A 58 36.78 29.00 12.13
CA GLN A 58 37.27 27.72 11.68
C GLN A 58 38.80 27.78 11.61
N GLU A 59 39.50 26.87 12.31
CA GLU A 59 40.81 26.40 11.89
C GLU A 59 41.09 25.01 12.50
N GLU A 60 41.71 24.17 11.67
CA GLU A 60 42.08 22.77 11.89
C GLU A 60 43.13 22.63 13.00
N ASP A 61 43.08 21.53 13.76
CA ASP A 61 44.28 20.72 14.00
C ASP A 61 43.93 19.35 14.60
N LEU A 62 44.72 18.36 14.17
CA LEU A 62 44.69 16.93 14.49
C LEU A 62 45.16 16.66 15.92
N GLU A 63 44.41 15.90 16.71
CA GLU A 63 44.96 15.08 17.81
C GLU A 63 43.96 14.00 18.27
N ASP A 64 44.40 12.74 18.19
CA ASP A 64 43.78 11.57 18.84
C ASP A 64 43.69 11.77 20.37
N PRO A 65 42.62 11.30 21.01
CA PRO A 65 42.80 10.66 22.29
C PRO A 65 42.05 9.33 22.41
N ASP A 66 42.83 8.27 22.58
CA ASP A 66 42.42 7.04 23.24
C ASP A 66 41.76 7.33 24.61
N GLY A 67 40.69 6.57 24.91
CA GLY A 67 40.43 6.09 26.27
C GLY A 67 39.26 6.70 27.04
N GLU A 68 38.34 5.80 27.43
CA GLU A 68 37.29 5.93 28.46
C GLU A 68 36.00 6.63 27.99
N ASP A 69 34.80 6.05 28.04
CA ASP A 69 34.24 5.19 29.09
C ASP A 69 33.12 4.30 28.49
N ALA A 70 33.50 3.14 27.93
CA ALA A 70 32.53 2.09 27.64
C ALA A 70 32.18 1.43 28.98
N SER A 71 31.08 1.85 29.58
CA SER A 71 30.54 1.23 30.79
C SER A 71 30.45 -0.29 30.60
N VAL A 72 31.35 -1.02 31.25
CA VAL A 72 31.38 -2.48 31.26
C VAL A 72 30.14 -2.95 32.02
N ARG A 73 29.06 -3.24 31.28
CA ARG A 73 27.86 -3.90 31.82
C ARG A 73 28.29 -5.31 32.26
N ILE A 74 28.41 -5.50 33.57
CA ILE A 74 28.74 -6.80 34.16
C ILE A 74 27.56 -7.75 33.90
N GLN A 75 27.62 -8.52 32.82
CA GLN A 75 26.70 -9.62 32.56
C GLN A 75 26.82 -10.63 33.71
N ARG A 76 25.72 -10.88 34.42
CA ARG A 76 25.61 -12.05 35.29
C ARG A 76 25.82 -13.28 34.40
N ARG A 77 26.65 -14.24 34.84
CA ARG A 77 26.87 -15.49 34.10
C ARG A 77 25.52 -16.18 33.95
N ALA A 78 24.99 -16.22 32.72
CA ALA A 78 23.88 -17.10 32.38
C ALA A 78 24.24 -18.53 32.81
N ALA A 79 23.22 -19.31 33.19
CA ALA A 79 23.43 -20.72 33.53
C ALA A 79 24.19 -21.44 32.40
N GLU A 80 24.98 -22.46 32.74
CA GLU A 80 25.81 -23.16 31.76
C GLU A 80 24.95 -23.69 30.60
N GLY A 81 25.24 -23.24 29.37
CA GLY A 81 24.47 -23.59 28.17
C GLY A 81 23.26 -22.69 27.89
N VAL A 82 23.10 -21.56 28.58
CA VAL A 82 22.10 -20.51 28.31
C VAL A 82 22.84 -19.23 27.88
N SER A 83 22.35 -18.55 26.84
CA SER A 83 22.92 -17.28 26.35
C SER A 83 22.06 -16.09 26.80
N SER A 84 22.65 -14.92 27.05
CA SER A 84 21.89 -13.73 27.48
C SER A 84 21.38 -12.91 26.30
N LEU A 85 20.16 -12.39 26.42
CA LEU A 85 19.60 -11.35 25.56
C LEU A 85 19.67 -9.99 26.27
N SER A 86 19.89 -8.93 25.50
CA SER A 86 19.84 -7.54 25.99
C SER A 86 18.81 -6.75 25.18
N ASN A 87 18.32 -5.65 25.76
CA ASN A 87 17.27 -4.83 25.15
C ASN A 87 17.68 -4.33 23.74
N ASN A 88 16.86 -4.63 22.72
CA ASN A 88 17.11 -4.30 21.29
C ASN A 88 18.47 -4.76 20.75
N ALA A 89 19.07 -5.80 21.34
CA ALA A 89 20.35 -6.35 20.92
C ALA A 89 20.13 -7.77 20.36
N PRO A 90 19.79 -7.92 19.06
CA PRO A 90 19.58 -9.23 18.45
C PRO A 90 20.80 -10.14 18.59
N GLN A 91 20.52 -11.44 18.64
CA GLN A 91 21.51 -12.50 18.62
C GLN A 91 21.25 -13.39 17.41
N ASN A 92 22.28 -13.60 16.60
CA ASN A 92 22.24 -14.44 15.42
C ASN A 92 23.02 -15.74 15.68
N LYS A 93 22.39 -16.90 15.47
CA LYS A 93 23.03 -18.21 15.62
C LYS A 93 22.59 -19.21 14.56
N ASN A 94 23.51 -20.10 14.22
CA ASN A 94 23.22 -21.35 13.53
C ASN A 94 22.71 -22.39 14.52
N ILE A 95 21.79 -23.24 14.07
CA ILE A 95 21.23 -24.35 14.86
C ILE A 95 21.12 -25.61 13.99
N ASP A 96 21.64 -26.71 14.51
CA ASP A 96 21.65 -28.01 13.85
C ASP A 96 20.30 -28.72 13.97
N ILE A 97 20.01 -29.66 13.07
CA ILE A 97 18.77 -30.45 13.07
C ILE A 97 18.59 -31.18 14.43
N GLY A 98 17.45 -30.94 15.08
CA GLY A 98 17.12 -31.55 16.37
C GLY A 98 17.80 -30.90 17.58
N GLU A 99 18.60 -29.84 17.39
CA GLU A 99 19.22 -29.09 18.47
C GLU A 99 18.22 -28.13 19.14
N THR A 100 18.41 -27.89 20.44
CA THR A 100 17.72 -26.84 21.21
C THR A 100 18.76 -25.89 21.82
N GLN A 101 18.59 -24.58 21.58
CA GLN A 101 19.42 -23.52 22.13
C GLN A 101 18.61 -22.65 23.09
N ASN A 102 19.20 -22.28 24.23
CA ASN A 102 18.49 -21.58 25.29
C ASN A 102 19.01 -20.16 25.49
N TRP A 103 18.08 -19.25 25.78
CA TRP A 103 18.29 -17.83 25.97
C TRP A 103 17.63 -17.35 27.27
N VAL A 104 18.16 -16.28 27.86
CA VAL A 104 17.58 -15.61 29.02
C VAL A 104 17.54 -14.11 28.78
N PHE A 105 16.37 -13.50 28.99
CA PHE A 105 16.21 -12.06 29.09
C PHE A 105 15.90 -11.72 30.56
N THR A 106 16.86 -11.10 31.25
CA THR A 106 16.78 -10.97 32.69
C THR A 106 15.82 -9.86 33.10
N LYS A 107 15.28 -9.96 34.31
CA LYS A 107 14.40 -8.93 34.88
C LYS A 107 15.06 -7.56 34.93
N GLU A 108 16.37 -7.49 35.15
CA GLU A 108 17.09 -6.21 35.15
C GLU A 108 17.17 -5.56 33.76
N GLU A 109 17.18 -6.35 32.68
CA GLU A 109 17.10 -5.81 31.31
C GLU A 109 15.68 -5.40 30.95
N VAL A 110 14.67 -6.12 31.45
CA VAL A 110 13.24 -5.75 31.31
C VAL A 110 12.96 -4.39 31.96
N GLU A 111 13.44 -4.20 33.19
CA GLU A 111 13.35 -2.95 33.96
C GLU A 111 14.42 -1.92 33.56
N GLY A 112 15.28 -2.28 32.60
CA GLY A 112 16.40 -1.49 32.13
C GLY A 112 15.97 -0.29 31.27
N PRO A 113 16.95 0.54 30.87
CA PRO A 113 16.67 1.71 30.05
C PRO A 113 16.09 1.32 28.68
N HIS A 114 15.15 2.13 28.23
CA HIS A 114 14.57 2.10 26.89
C HIS A 114 15.62 2.41 25.82
N GLY A 115 15.45 1.82 24.63
CA GLY A 115 16.29 2.09 23.46
C GLY A 115 16.12 3.51 22.93
N THR A 116 16.96 3.89 21.96
CA THR A 116 16.87 5.21 21.32
C THR A 116 15.72 5.22 20.28
N PRO A 117 14.70 6.08 20.43
CA PRO A 117 13.71 6.28 19.38
C PRO A 117 14.35 6.99 18.18
N GLY A 118 14.16 6.46 16.97
CA GLY A 118 14.55 7.17 15.75
C GLY A 118 13.69 8.41 15.51
N SER A 119 14.13 9.29 14.59
CA SER A 119 13.32 10.43 14.12
C SER A 119 11.93 10.01 13.62
N GLY A 120 11.83 8.78 13.10
CA GLY A 120 10.60 8.19 12.58
C GLY A 120 10.18 8.79 11.23
N LEU A 121 9.14 8.22 10.65
CA LEU A 121 8.53 8.72 9.42
C LEU A 121 7.70 9.99 9.69
N PRO A 122 7.50 10.85 8.68
CA PRO A 122 6.64 12.02 8.83
C PRO A 122 5.25 11.61 9.31
N ASN A 123 4.78 12.24 10.38
CA ASN A 123 3.51 11.87 11.03
C ASN A 123 2.64 13.11 11.22
N ASP A 124 1.32 12.95 11.13
CA ASP A 124 0.29 14.00 11.25
C ASP A 124 0.40 14.79 12.58
N THR A 125 1.06 14.21 13.59
CA THR A 125 1.36 14.84 14.89
C THR A 125 2.58 15.77 14.90
N LEU A 126 3.33 15.92 13.81
CA LEU A 126 4.45 16.86 13.75
C LEU A 126 3.97 18.33 13.87
N VAL A 127 2.72 18.61 13.49
CA VAL A 127 2.08 19.90 13.76
C VAL A 127 1.79 20.10 15.27
N SER A 128 1.56 19.03 16.04
CA SER A 128 1.35 19.11 17.49
C SER A 128 2.64 19.05 18.30
N ARG A 129 3.71 18.40 17.81
CA ARG A 129 5.03 18.40 18.47
C ARG A 129 5.65 19.80 18.55
N ALA A 130 5.44 20.65 17.55
CA ALA A 130 5.88 22.05 17.59
C ALA A 130 5.15 22.90 18.66
N VAL A 131 4.02 22.42 19.18
CA VAL A 131 3.22 23.10 20.23
C VAL A 131 3.42 22.44 21.61
N GLU A 132 3.75 21.15 21.66
CA GLU A 132 4.00 20.41 22.92
C GLU A 132 5.35 20.74 23.58
N ASP A 133 6.32 21.28 22.84
CA ASP A 133 7.62 21.71 23.40
C ASP A 133 7.51 22.95 24.32
N LEU A 134 6.29 23.49 24.50
CA LEU A 134 5.99 24.62 25.37
C LEU A 134 5.21 24.24 26.65
N ASN A 135 4.80 22.98 26.85
CA ASN A 135 4.05 22.57 28.05
C ASN A 135 4.39 21.13 28.52
N PRO A 136 5.29 20.96 29.52
CA PRO A 136 5.58 19.66 30.11
C PRO A 136 4.50 19.30 31.15
N GLU A 137 3.31 18.86 30.72
CA GLU A 137 2.29 18.35 31.64
C GLU A 137 2.25 16.81 31.68
N LEU A 138 2.75 16.27 32.81
CA LEU A 138 2.29 15.10 33.57
C LEU A 138 1.73 13.90 32.78
N LYS A 139 2.62 13.02 32.31
CA LYS A 139 2.26 11.63 31.95
C LYS A 139 1.87 10.81 33.20
N ARG A 140 0.81 10.03 33.06
CA ARG A 140 0.21 9.12 34.05
C ARG A 140 1.25 8.12 34.59
N ARG A 141 1.44 8.11 35.92
CA ARG A 141 2.48 7.36 36.68
C ARG A 141 2.28 5.84 36.84
N GLN A 142 1.42 5.21 36.04
CA GLN A 142 1.23 3.75 36.02
C GLN A 142 1.19 3.31 34.55
N SER A 143 2.35 3.14 33.94
CA SER A 143 2.49 2.45 32.66
C SER A 143 3.21 1.14 32.93
N THR A 144 2.50 0.02 32.82
CA THR A 144 3.13 -1.28 32.71
C THR A 144 3.97 -1.31 31.44
N THR A 145 5.20 -1.82 31.51
CA THR A 145 6.08 -1.92 30.36
C THR A 145 5.75 -3.21 29.62
N ARG A 146 5.56 -3.15 28.30
CA ARG A 146 5.39 -4.37 27.51
C ARG A 146 6.73 -4.93 27.10
N VAL A 147 6.88 -6.24 27.25
CA VAL A 147 8.08 -6.96 26.85
C VAL A 147 7.75 -7.81 25.63
N TYR A 148 8.65 -7.80 24.65
CA TYR A 148 8.53 -8.54 23.41
C TYR A 148 9.74 -9.47 23.24
N VAL A 149 9.49 -10.70 22.82
CA VAL A 149 10.51 -11.61 22.31
C VAL A 149 10.13 -11.99 20.88
N THR A 150 11.00 -11.69 19.93
CA THR A 150 10.77 -11.90 18.51
C THR A 150 11.86 -12.74 17.90
N LEU A 151 11.51 -13.52 16.89
CA LEU A 151 12.44 -14.38 16.18
C LEU A 151 12.19 -14.31 14.68
N ASN A 152 13.27 -14.19 13.92
CA ASN A 152 13.28 -14.29 12.47
C ASN A 152 14.22 -15.42 12.02
N THR A 153 13.74 -16.31 11.16
CA THR A 153 14.56 -17.35 10.52
C THR A 153 15.25 -16.75 9.30
N CYS A 154 16.59 -16.70 9.30
CA CYS A 154 17.36 -16.06 8.25
C CYS A 154 17.89 -17.04 7.19
N LEU A 155 18.14 -18.30 7.57
CA LEU A 155 18.48 -19.40 6.65
C LEU A 155 17.75 -20.67 7.09
N GLN A 156 17.48 -21.54 6.13
CA GLN A 156 16.79 -22.81 6.34
C GLN A 156 17.51 -23.93 5.56
N PRO A 157 17.40 -25.19 5.99
CA PRO A 157 18.02 -26.31 5.31
C PRO A 157 17.38 -26.54 3.93
N GLN A 158 18.13 -27.18 3.05
CA GLN A 158 17.68 -27.51 1.70
C GLN A 158 16.99 -28.86 1.70
N SER A 159 15.94 -28.99 0.87
CA SER A 159 15.26 -30.27 0.71
C SER A 159 16.17 -31.28 -0.01
N ASN A 160 16.08 -32.55 0.40
CA ASN A 160 16.81 -33.65 -0.23
C ASN A 160 16.17 -34.08 -1.56
N ILE A 161 14.93 -33.66 -1.85
CA ILE A 161 14.32 -33.85 -3.16
C ILE A 161 14.79 -32.76 -4.12
N SER A 162 14.97 -33.11 -5.39
CA SER A 162 15.41 -32.18 -6.43
C SER A 162 14.31 -31.26 -6.94
N ASP A 163 13.04 -31.55 -6.62
CA ASP A 163 11.89 -30.79 -7.08
C ASP A 163 11.50 -29.71 -6.05
N SER A 164 11.83 -28.46 -6.34
CA SER A 164 11.52 -27.31 -5.49
C SER A 164 10.07 -26.84 -5.57
N VAL A 165 9.24 -27.45 -6.42
CA VAL A 165 7.87 -27.01 -6.74
C VAL A 165 6.80 -27.73 -5.88
N SER A 166 7.18 -28.84 -5.23
CA SER A 166 6.32 -29.58 -4.30
C SER A 166 6.26 -28.93 -2.91
N ASP A 167 5.13 -29.09 -2.21
CA ASP A 167 5.01 -28.69 -0.80
C ASP A 167 5.97 -29.49 0.11
N ASP A 168 6.41 -30.68 -0.32
CA ASP A 168 7.44 -31.47 0.37
C ASP A 168 8.83 -30.79 0.36
N ALA A 169 9.02 -29.78 -0.49
CA ALA A 169 10.23 -28.97 -0.52
C ALA A 169 10.24 -27.87 0.56
N ILE A 170 9.13 -27.62 1.26
CA ILE A 170 9.02 -26.59 2.29
C ILE A 170 9.65 -27.10 3.60
N PRO A 171 10.74 -26.47 4.10
CA PRO A 171 11.35 -26.88 5.35
C PRO A 171 10.42 -26.69 6.55
N PRO A 172 10.50 -27.59 7.56
CA PRO A 172 9.73 -27.39 8.78
C PRO A 172 10.23 -26.15 9.53
N GLN A 173 9.29 -25.45 10.17
CA GLN A 173 9.57 -24.22 10.92
C GLN A 173 10.25 -24.52 12.25
N LEU A 174 11.14 -23.62 12.69
CA LEU A 174 11.67 -23.66 14.06
C LEU A 174 10.53 -23.61 15.09
N GLN A 175 10.79 -24.03 16.32
CA GLN A 175 9.84 -23.89 17.44
C GLN A 175 10.47 -23.04 18.54
N MET A 176 9.68 -22.15 19.13
CA MET A 176 10.10 -21.32 20.26
C MET A 176 9.28 -21.69 21.49
N TYR A 177 9.94 -21.89 22.62
CA TYR A 177 9.33 -22.18 23.91
C TYR A 177 9.69 -21.08 24.89
N VAL A 178 8.74 -20.64 25.70
CA VAL A 178 8.97 -19.59 26.70
C VAL A 178 8.54 -20.09 28.07
N SER A 179 9.40 -19.88 29.06
CA SER A 179 9.14 -20.12 30.49
C SER A 179 9.37 -18.82 31.26
N LEU A 180 8.45 -18.52 32.18
CA LEU A 180 8.57 -17.41 33.14
C LEU A 180 8.97 -17.90 34.54
N SER A 181 9.26 -19.20 34.67
CA SER A 181 9.61 -19.83 35.95
C SER A 181 11.10 -20.11 36.02
N ASP A 182 11.73 -19.68 37.12
CA ASP A 182 13.12 -20.02 37.46
C ASP A 182 13.33 -21.54 37.62
N SER A 183 12.25 -22.33 37.77
CA SER A 183 12.34 -23.79 37.83
C SER A 183 12.58 -24.44 36.47
N ASN A 184 12.35 -23.71 35.38
CA ASN A 184 12.54 -24.16 34.00
C ASN A 184 13.35 -23.12 33.22
N GLU A 185 14.66 -23.09 33.49
CA GLU A 185 15.62 -22.21 32.82
C GLU A 185 15.95 -22.62 31.38
N LYS A 186 15.53 -23.83 30.96
CA LYS A 186 15.83 -24.43 29.64
C LYS A 186 14.57 -25.03 29.01
N PRO A 187 13.58 -24.18 28.67
CA PRO A 187 12.34 -24.66 28.07
C PRO A 187 12.62 -25.31 26.71
N GLY A 188 11.85 -26.32 26.35
CA GLY A 188 12.11 -27.10 25.15
C GLY A 188 11.19 -28.29 24.94
N PRO A 189 11.41 -29.05 23.86
CA PRO A 189 10.66 -30.26 23.59
C PRO A 189 10.94 -31.32 24.67
N GLY A 190 9.89 -31.93 25.21
CA GLY A 190 10.01 -33.00 26.20
C GLY A 190 10.23 -32.54 27.65
N VAL A 191 10.23 -31.22 27.92
CA VAL A 191 10.15 -30.68 29.28
C VAL A 191 8.71 -30.77 29.77
N ASN A 192 8.49 -31.45 30.90
CA ASN A 192 7.18 -31.60 31.53
C ASN A 192 6.90 -30.43 32.48
N ASP A 193 6.81 -29.22 31.92
CA ASP A 193 6.44 -28.02 32.66
C ASP A 193 5.08 -27.50 32.13
N PRO A 194 4.02 -27.50 32.95
CA PRO A 194 2.70 -27.02 32.52
C PRO A 194 2.65 -25.52 32.24
N ASP A 195 3.59 -24.74 32.76
CA ASP A 195 3.64 -23.28 32.60
C ASP A 195 4.47 -22.84 31.39
N GLN A 196 5.15 -23.78 30.73
CA GLN A 196 5.86 -23.54 29.48
C GLN A 196 4.89 -23.25 28.33
N ARG A 197 5.10 -22.12 27.66
CA ARG A 197 4.33 -21.73 26.47
C ARG A 197 5.06 -22.16 25.20
N THR A 198 4.35 -22.79 24.28
CA THR A 198 4.86 -23.10 22.94
C THR A 198 4.41 -22.03 21.97
N ILE A 199 5.35 -21.36 21.32
CA ILE A 199 5.13 -20.32 20.32
C ILE A 199 5.35 -20.92 18.93
N GLN A 200 4.32 -20.82 18.10
CA GLN A 200 4.37 -21.27 16.72
C GLN A 200 5.12 -20.23 15.88
N ILE A 201 6.14 -20.69 15.14
CA ILE A 201 6.83 -19.86 14.15
C ILE A 201 6.16 -20.13 12.80
N ASP A 202 5.76 -19.07 12.13
CA ASP A 202 5.06 -19.14 10.84
C ASP A 202 5.73 -18.20 9.83
N GLY A 203 6.01 -18.70 8.62
CA GLY A 203 6.75 -17.97 7.61
C GLY A 203 8.10 -17.44 8.09
N GLY A 204 8.73 -18.11 9.04
CA GLY A 204 10.01 -17.74 9.63
C GLY A 204 9.92 -16.68 10.73
N PHE A 205 8.72 -16.27 11.16
CA PHE A 205 8.52 -15.27 12.22
C PHE A 205 7.89 -15.88 13.48
N GLY A 206 8.49 -15.60 14.64
CA GLY A 206 8.00 -15.94 15.96
C GLY A 206 7.76 -14.69 16.80
N TYR A 207 6.67 -14.68 17.58
CA TYR A 207 6.26 -13.52 18.36
C TYR A 207 5.70 -13.93 19.73
N PHE A 208 6.21 -13.28 20.78
CA PHE A 208 5.72 -13.41 22.14
C PHE A 208 5.71 -12.04 22.81
N GLU A 209 4.64 -11.73 23.54
CA GLU A 209 4.49 -10.50 24.33
C GLU A 209 3.93 -10.80 25.73
N LEU A 210 4.32 -9.98 26.71
CA LEU A 210 3.71 -9.93 28.05
C LEU A 210 3.79 -8.53 28.65
N ASP A 211 2.97 -8.26 29.67
CA ASP A 211 3.12 -7.09 30.53
C ASP A 211 4.16 -7.38 31.62
N SER A 212 5.02 -6.40 31.92
CA SER A 212 6.10 -6.53 32.92
C SER A 212 5.61 -6.89 34.32
N ASP A 213 4.35 -6.55 34.65
CA ASP A 213 3.74 -6.83 35.94
C ASP A 213 3.44 -8.33 36.14
N ASP A 214 3.33 -9.09 35.04
CA ASP A 214 3.14 -10.54 35.08
C ASP A 214 4.48 -11.29 35.23
N LEU A 215 5.59 -10.56 35.37
CA LEU A 215 6.95 -11.11 35.45
C LEU A 215 7.51 -11.09 36.87
N ASP A 216 7.52 -12.26 37.51
CA ASP A 216 8.12 -12.43 38.83
C ASP A 216 9.66 -12.59 38.77
N GLY A 217 10.19 -13.19 37.70
CA GLY A 217 11.62 -13.54 37.53
C GLY A 217 12.18 -13.26 36.13
N ASP A 218 13.07 -14.12 35.63
CA ASP A 218 13.66 -13.98 34.29
C ASP A 218 12.78 -14.62 33.20
N ILE A 219 12.95 -14.17 31.96
CA ILE A 219 12.28 -14.79 30.80
C ILE A 219 13.26 -15.77 30.15
N HIS A 220 12.93 -17.06 30.21
CA HIS A 220 13.71 -18.13 29.60
C HIS A 220 13.10 -18.54 28.26
N VAL A 221 13.93 -18.67 27.23
CA VAL A 221 13.48 -18.97 25.86
C VAL A 221 14.29 -20.11 25.27
N GLY A 222 13.61 -21.11 24.73
CA GLY A 222 14.22 -22.24 24.04
C GLY A 222 13.86 -22.23 22.57
N VAL A 223 14.86 -22.17 21.69
CA VAL A 223 14.67 -22.27 20.24
C VAL A 223 15.11 -23.66 19.80
N THR A 224 14.22 -24.37 19.13
CA THR A 224 14.45 -25.77 18.72
C THR A 224 14.31 -25.94 17.22
N ALA A 225 15.28 -26.60 16.61
CA ALA A 225 15.21 -27.07 15.24
C ALA A 225 14.46 -28.41 15.16
N PRO A 226 13.44 -28.54 14.29
CA PRO A 226 12.72 -29.80 14.12
C PRO A 226 13.65 -30.93 13.67
N ASN A 227 13.45 -32.12 14.22
CA ASN A 227 14.14 -33.30 13.74
C ASN A 227 13.54 -33.73 12.38
N THR A 228 14.38 -33.82 11.36
CA THR A 228 13.94 -34.19 10.00
C THR A 228 15.02 -34.97 9.27
N THR A 229 14.60 -35.91 8.43
CA THR A 229 15.47 -36.69 7.53
C THR A 229 15.33 -36.29 6.07
N GLY A 230 14.32 -35.48 5.75
CA GLY A 230 14.02 -35.02 4.38
C GLY A 230 14.82 -33.79 3.96
N PHE A 231 15.56 -33.16 4.87
CA PHE A 231 16.30 -31.92 4.63
C PHE A 231 17.74 -32.08 5.11
N SER A 232 18.65 -31.30 4.52
CA SER A 232 20.07 -31.26 4.87
C SER A 232 20.57 -29.82 5.00
N GLY A 233 21.53 -29.63 5.90
CA GLY A 233 22.06 -28.31 6.27
C GLY A 233 21.58 -27.87 7.66
N ILE A 234 21.52 -26.56 7.84
CA ILE A 234 21.27 -25.91 9.14
C ILE A 234 20.16 -24.87 9.00
N TRP A 235 19.59 -24.47 10.14
CA TRP A 235 18.89 -23.19 10.22
C TRP A 235 19.85 -22.12 10.73
N ASN A 236 19.59 -20.89 10.34
CA ASN A 236 20.12 -19.69 10.98
C ASN A 236 18.93 -18.84 11.42
N TYR A 237 18.95 -18.33 12.64
CA TYR A 237 17.91 -17.45 13.15
C TYR A 237 18.50 -16.27 13.90
N GLU A 238 17.72 -15.20 13.94
CA GLU A 238 17.96 -14.02 14.74
C GLU A 238 16.84 -13.90 15.77
N ILE A 239 17.21 -13.84 17.05
CA ILE A 239 16.29 -13.65 18.18
C ILE A 239 16.60 -12.32 18.86
N ALA A 240 15.57 -11.61 19.29
CA ALA A 240 15.73 -10.37 20.02
C ALA A 240 14.67 -10.24 21.12
N ALA A 241 15.04 -9.56 22.20
CA ALA A 241 14.12 -9.13 23.24
C ALA A 241 14.09 -7.61 23.33
N SER A 242 12.92 -7.04 23.61
CA SER A 242 12.74 -5.59 23.72
C SER A 242 11.71 -5.23 24.79
N ASN A 243 11.97 -4.16 25.54
CA ASN A 243 10.99 -3.54 26.44
C ASN A 243 10.36 -2.26 25.82
N ASP A 244 10.63 -1.99 24.54
CA ASP A 244 10.17 -0.80 23.81
C ASP A 244 9.06 -1.13 22.81
N ALA A 245 9.43 -1.93 21.81
CA ALA A 245 8.58 -2.38 20.71
C ALA A 245 9.17 -3.66 20.11
N PRO A 246 8.39 -4.45 19.36
CA PRO A 246 8.91 -5.65 18.69
C PRO A 246 10.14 -5.31 17.84
N PHE A 247 11.26 -6.02 18.05
CA PHE A 247 12.47 -5.80 17.27
C PHE A 247 12.30 -6.28 15.82
N HIS A 248 11.65 -7.43 15.62
CA HIS A 248 11.13 -7.89 14.33
C HIS A 248 9.60 -7.76 14.31
N TRP A 249 9.03 -7.40 13.16
CA TRP A 249 7.58 -7.33 13.03
C TRP A 249 7.05 -7.95 11.74
N SER A 250 5.91 -8.64 11.85
CA SER A 250 5.12 -9.11 10.72
C SER A 250 3.69 -8.62 10.86
N SER A 251 3.25 -7.80 9.91
CA SER A 251 1.87 -7.32 9.83
C SER A 251 1.02 -8.25 8.96
N ASN A 252 -0.16 -8.62 9.45
CA ASN A 252 -1.16 -9.33 8.65
C ASN A 252 -1.96 -8.38 7.73
N ALA A 253 -1.73 -7.06 7.81
CA ALA A 253 -2.36 -6.10 6.92
C ALA A 253 -1.68 -6.09 5.55
N THR A 254 -2.48 -5.96 4.50
CA THR A 254 -1.98 -5.72 3.14
C THR A 254 -1.69 -4.24 2.97
N ASN A 255 -0.45 -3.90 2.63
CA ASN A 255 -0.03 -2.53 2.30
C ASN A 255 0.72 -2.45 0.97
N LEU A 256 0.59 -3.48 0.13
CA LEU A 256 1.17 -3.58 -1.20
C LEU A 256 0.08 -4.00 -2.16
N PHE A 257 0.04 -3.39 -3.33
CA PHE A 257 -0.97 -3.65 -4.32
C PHE A 257 -0.35 -3.75 -5.71
N PHE A 258 -0.80 -4.74 -6.47
CA PHE A 258 -0.45 -4.88 -7.87
C PHE A 258 -1.23 -3.87 -8.71
N VAL A 259 -0.50 -3.08 -9.51
CA VAL A 259 -1.10 -2.08 -10.42
C VAL A 259 -1.31 -2.71 -11.79
N ASP A 260 -0.22 -3.15 -12.42
CA ASP A 260 -0.19 -3.93 -13.66
C ASP A 260 1.22 -4.49 -13.89
N GLY A 261 1.38 -5.37 -14.87
CA GLY A 261 2.68 -5.89 -15.30
C GLY A 261 2.71 -6.16 -16.79
N ASP A 262 3.90 -6.37 -17.35
CA ASP A 262 4.05 -6.95 -18.69
C ASP A 262 4.64 -8.36 -18.57
N ASN A 263 5.28 -8.86 -19.62
CA ASN A 263 5.86 -10.18 -19.64
C ASN A 263 7.19 -10.31 -18.87
N HIS A 264 7.79 -9.22 -18.39
CA HIS A 264 9.07 -9.25 -17.69
C HIS A 264 9.18 -8.27 -16.51
N ALA A 265 8.18 -7.42 -16.30
CA ALA A 265 8.14 -6.44 -15.24
C ALA A 265 6.74 -6.30 -14.60
N ALA A 266 6.72 -5.75 -13.38
CA ALA A 266 5.51 -5.47 -12.62
C ALA A 266 5.62 -4.13 -11.90
N LEU A 267 4.51 -3.40 -11.84
CA LEU A 267 4.36 -2.17 -11.09
C LEU A 267 3.53 -2.43 -9.83
N LEU A 268 4.09 -2.09 -8.69
CA LEU A 268 3.48 -2.25 -7.38
C LEU A 268 3.39 -0.90 -6.69
N ILE A 269 2.42 -0.74 -5.78
CA ILE A 269 2.22 0.51 -5.04
C ILE A 269 1.75 0.24 -3.60
N THR A 270 2.07 1.14 -2.67
CA THR A 270 1.55 1.11 -1.30
C THR A 270 0.17 1.76 -1.16
N ASN A 271 -0.42 1.64 0.03
CA ASN A 271 -1.50 2.54 0.41
C ASN A 271 -1.01 3.99 0.58
N ASP A 272 -1.95 4.93 0.75
CA ASP A 272 -1.62 6.32 1.13
C ASP A 272 -0.76 6.32 2.40
N THR A 273 0.39 7.00 2.37
CA THR A 273 1.27 7.12 3.54
C THR A 273 0.78 8.19 4.53
N THR A 274 0.00 9.15 4.05
CA THR A 274 -0.65 10.20 4.84
C THR A 274 -1.96 10.64 4.20
N GLN A 275 -2.87 11.18 5.00
CA GLN A 275 -4.09 11.84 4.53
C GLN A 275 -3.91 13.34 4.30
N ALA A 276 -2.70 13.88 4.50
CA ALA A 276 -2.34 15.28 4.26
C ALA A 276 -2.63 15.75 2.82
N LEU A 277 -2.95 17.03 2.66
CA LEU A 277 -3.18 17.66 1.37
C LEU A 277 -1.84 18.16 0.77
N PRO A 278 -1.75 18.35 -0.56
CA PRO A 278 -0.50 18.77 -1.23
C PRO A 278 0.18 20.03 -0.68
N ASN A 279 -0.58 20.91 -0.03
CA ASN A 279 -0.06 22.14 0.56
C ASN A 279 0.53 21.97 1.96
N ASP A 280 0.26 20.84 2.63
CA ASP A 280 0.70 20.59 3.99
C ASP A 280 2.19 20.21 4.02
N THR A 281 2.91 20.60 5.07
CA THR A 281 4.34 20.31 5.20
C THR A 281 4.63 18.80 5.18
N ILE A 282 3.80 18.02 5.87
CA ILE A 282 3.93 16.56 5.97
C ILE A 282 3.83 15.89 4.60
N TYR A 283 2.95 16.39 3.73
CA TYR A 283 2.86 15.90 2.35
C TYR A 283 4.19 16.06 1.63
N LYS A 284 4.82 17.24 1.76
CA LYS A 284 6.11 17.53 1.11
C LYS A 284 7.23 16.70 1.70
N GLU A 285 7.28 16.58 3.02
CA GLU A 285 8.25 15.70 3.72
C GLU A 285 8.18 14.26 3.20
N TRP A 286 6.96 13.70 3.06
CA TRP A 286 6.78 12.37 2.47
C TRP A 286 7.29 12.29 1.03
N MET A 287 6.95 13.27 0.19
CA MET A 287 7.38 13.27 -1.22
C MET A 287 8.87 13.53 -1.41
N GLU A 288 9.55 14.12 -0.42
CA GLU A 288 10.99 14.42 -0.44
C GLU A 288 11.87 13.29 0.12
N LEU A 289 11.27 12.21 0.67
CA LEU A 289 12.02 11.06 1.19
C LEU A 289 12.83 10.37 0.07
N SER A 290 14.16 10.36 0.24
CA SER A 290 15.10 9.70 -0.65
C SER A 290 16.29 9.14 0.15
N PRO A 291 16.47 7.80 0.23
CA PRO A 291 15.61 6.79 -0.38
C PRO A 291 14.21 6.79 0.26
N PRO A 292 13.18 6.29 -0.47
CA PRO A 292 11.88 6.00 0.11
C PRO A 292 11.98 5.01 1.30
N PRO A 293 10.95 4.94 2.16
CA PRO A 293 11.05 4.17 3.41
C PRO A 293 10.76 2.67 3.29
N TYR A 294 10.03 2.24 2.26
CA TYR A 294 9.65 0.85 2.10
C TYR A 294 10.53 0.14 1.06
N GLY A 295 10.60 -1.18 1.14
CA GLY A 295 11.21 -2.03 0.13
C GLY A 295 10.26 -3.15 -0.27
N VAL A 296 10.55 -3.82 -1.37
CA VAL A 296 9.77 -4.97 -1.82
C VAL A 296 10.68 -6.13 -2.16
N PHE A 297 10.28 -7.34 -1.78
CA PHE A 297 10.80 -8.60 -2.27
C PHE A 297 9.82 -9.23 -3.25
N ALA A 298 10.33 -9.78 -4.34
CA ALA A 298 9.56 -10.55 -5.32
C ALA A 298 10.19 -11.93 -5.56
N PHE A 299 9.40 -13.00 -5.51
CA PHE A 299 9.87 -14.35 -5.79
C PHE A 299 8.78 -15.21 -6.41
N SER A 300 9.17 -16.20 -7.20
CA SER A 300 8.23 -17.06 -7.91
C SER A 300 7.40 -17.89 -6.92
N GLN A 301 6.12 -18.08 -7.19
CA GLN A 301 5.28 -18.99 -6.39
C GLN A 301 5.70 -20.46 -6.52
N GLN A 302 6.49 -20.78 -7.55
CA GLN A 302 7.06 -22.12 -7.75
C GLN A 302 8.27 -22.37 -6.84
N ASP A 303 8.87 -21.34 -6.25
CA ASP A 303 9.92 -21.47 -5.25
C ASP A 303 9.30 -21.75 -3.87
N ARG A 304 8.85 -22.98 -3.67
CA ARG A 304 8.15 -23.40 -2.45
C ARG A 304 8.98 -23.18 -1.18
N PRO A 305 10.30 -23.47 -1.13
CA PRO A 305 11.11 -23.21 0.06
C PRO A 305 10.96 -21.78 0.59
N LEU A 306 10.90 -20.75 -0.26
CA LEU A 306 10.78 -19.36 0.20
C LEU A 306 9.47 -19.06 0.95
N SER A 307 8.43 -19.90 0.78
CA SER A 307 7.18 -19.76 1.54
C SER A 307 7.39 -19.86 3.05
N ALA A 308 8.39 -20.62 3.48
CA ALA A 308 8.77 -20.82 4.88
C ALA A 308 9.49 -19.60 5.49
N LEU A 309 9.82 -18.58 4.70
CA LEU A 309 10.53 -17.36 5.14
C LEU A 309 9.73 -16.08 4.86
N ARG A 310 8.49 -16.19 4.36
CA ARG A 310 7.70 -15.06 3.82
C ARG A 310 7.39 -13.94 4.83
N LYS A 311 7.48 -14.21 6.13
CA LYS A 311 7.23 -13.26 7.23
C LYS A 311 8.53 -12.82 7.92
N SER A 312 9.68 -13.31 7.45
CA SER A 312 10.97 -13.04 8.05
C SER A 312 11.79 -12.07 7.20
N PHE A 313 12.08 -10.88 7.73
CA PHE A 313 12.84 -9.86 7.01
C PHE A 313 14.23 -10.37 6.60
N CYS A 314 15.01 -10.90 7.54
CA CYS A 314 16.35 -11.44 7.23
C CYS A 314 16.27 -12.68 6.33
N GLY A 315 15.23 -13.51 6.49
CA GLY A 315 14.99 -14.67 5.63
C GLY A 315 14.77 -14.26 4.17
N LEU A 316 13.93 -13.25 3.94
CA LEU A 316 13.73 -12.69 2.61
C LEU A 316 15.01 -12.02 2.09
N LYS A 317 15.67 -11.18 2.89
CA LYS A 317 16.90 -10.47 2.51
C LYS A 317 18.03 -11.40 2.05
N ASN A 318 18.20 -12.55 2.71
CA ASN A 318 19.28 -13.49 2.41
C ASN A 318 18.97 -14.42 1.22
N ASN A 319 17.69 -14.74 0.99
CA ASN A 319 17.30 -15.81 0.06
C ASN A 319 16.62 -15.30 -1.22
N VAL A 320 15.99 -14.12 -1.20
CA VAL A 320 15.33 -13.53 -2.38
C VAL A 320 16.32 -12.72 -3.20
N ARG A 321 16.21 -12.82 -4.53
CA ARG A 321 17.13 -12.15 -5.49
C ARG A 321 16.54 -10.94 -6.20
N VAL A 322 15.21 -10.83 -6.28
CA VAL A 322 14.52 -9.71 -6.92
C VAL A 322 13.93 -8.84 -5.82
N SER A 323 14.44 -7.61 -5.70
CA SER A 323 13.97 -6.67 -4.70
C SER A 323 14.09 -5.22 -5.16
N ALA A 324 13.34 -4.32 -4.54
CA ALA A 324 13.47 -2.87 -4.70
C ALA A 324 13.72 -2.25 -3.32
N ASN A 325 14.67 -1.29 -3.25
CA ASN A 325 14.98 -0.52 -2.04
C ASN A 325 15.23 -1.37 -0.78
N ILE A 326 16.11 -2.37 -0.92
CA ILE A 326 16.62 -3.22 0.17
C ILE A 326 18.14 -3.11 0.18
N ASP A 327 18.73 -2.76 1.31
CA ASP A 327 20.18 -2.54 1.39
C ASP A 327 20.96 -3.83 1.15
N GLY A 328 22.01 -3.75 0.34
CA GLY A 328 22.88 -4.89 0.01
C GLY A 328 22.28 -5.89 -1.00
N ALA A 329 21.12 -5.59 -1.60
CA ALA A 329 20.60 -6.38 -2.69
C ALA A 329 21.37 -6.13 -4.01
N ASN A 330 21.76 -7.21 -4.70
CA ASN A 330 22.55 -7.12 -5.94
C ASN A 330 21.79 -6.57 -7.15
N ASN A 331 20.46 -6.78 -7.20
CA ASN A 331 19.59 -6.33 -8.28
C ASN A 331 18.54 -5.37 -7.71
N GLN A 332 18.92 -4.11 -7.48
CA GLN A 332 17.98 -3.11 -6.99
C GLN A 332 17.10 -2.61 -8.12
N ASN A 333 15.82 -2.96 -8.00
CA ASN A 333 14.74 -2.37 -8.77
C ASN A 333 14.40 -0.97 -8.25
N ILE A 334 13.63 -0.20 -9.04
CA ILE A 334 13.32 1.19 -8.74
C ILE A 334 12.21 1.25 -7.69
N ALA A 335 12.45 2.01 -6.62
CA ALA A 335 11.42 2.47 -5.68
C ALA A 335 11.42 3.98 -5.63
N GLU A 336 10.24 4.60 -5.67
CA GLU A 336 10.10 6.06 -5.66
C GLU A 336 8.79 6.49 -5.00
N MET A 337 8.82 7.68 -4.39
CA MET A 337 7.61 8.33 -3.92
C MET A 337 6.79 8.84 -5.12
N THR A 338 5.48 8.61 -5.07
CA THR A 338 4.53 9.06 -6.09
C THR A 338 3.27 9.59 -5.43
N ASN A 339 2.56 10.49 -6.10
CA ASN A 339 1.23 10.96 -5.69
C ASN A 339 0.14 10.55 -6.67
N ARG A 340 0.44 9.60 -7.57
CA ARG A 340 -0.49 9.14 -8.58
C ARG A 340 -1.69 8.42 -7.96
N GLY A 341 -2.86 8.67 -8.53
CA GLY A 341 -4.11 8.02 -8.18
C GLY A 341 -5.11 8.92 -7.48
N LEU A 342 -6.22 8.31 -7.07
CA LEU A 342 -7.33 9.01 -6.43
C LEU A 342 -6.88 9.77 -5.18
N GLY A 343 -7.20 11.06 -5.13
CA GLY A 343 -6.87 11.92 -3.98
C GLY A 343 -5.47 12.53 -4.02
N GLY A 344 -4.62 12.14 -4.97
CA GLY A 344 -3.29 12.75 -5.15
C GLY A 344 -2.39 12.60 -3.91
N LYS A 345 -2.53 11.49 -3.17
CA LYS A 345 -1.88 11.29 -1.87
C LYS A 345 -0.51 10.63 -2.01
N PRO A 346 0.48 10.95 -1.15
CA PRO A 346 1.78 10.32 -1.20
C PRO A 346 1.67 8.82 -0.98
N LYS A 347 2.37 8.07 -1.82
CA LYS A 347 2.47 6.62 -1.89
C LYS A 347 3.89 6.27 -2.31
N GLU A 348 4.26 5.02 -2.11
CA GLU A 348 5.50 4.49 -2.68
C GLU A 348 5.18 3.52 -3.82
N GLN A 349 5.91 3.66 -4.92
CA GLN A 349 5.79 2.82 -6.11
C GLN A 349 7.07 2.01 -6.31
N PHE A 350 6.90 0.77 -6.74
CA PHE A 350 7.99 -0.14 -7.08
C PHE A 350 7.85 -0.64 -8.52
N TYR A 351 8.88 -0.44 -9.33
CA TYR A 351 8.98 -1.03 -10.66
C TYR A 351 9.95 -2.21 -10.60
N ILE A 352 9.40 -3.42 -10.59
CA ILE A 352 10.14 -4.69 -10.48
C ILE A 352 10.35 -5.26 -11.87
N ASN A 353 11.60 -5.47 -12.28
CA ASN A 353 11.99 -6.03 -13.56
C ASN A 353 12.79 -7.35 -13.37
N GLY A 354 13.11 -8.04 -14.47
CA GLY A 354 13.81 -9.31 -14.48
C GLY A 354 12.92 -10.49 -14.11
N LEU A 355 11.61 -10.34 -14.31
CA LEU A 355 10.62 -11.40 -14.12
C LEU A 355 10.53 -12.27 -15.38
N ASN A 356 10.10 -13.51 -15.21
CA ASN A 356 9.82 -14.42 -16.32
C ASN A 356 8.40 -14.20 -16.82
N ALA A 357 8.17 -14.38 -18.12
CA ALA A 357 6.83 -14.35 -18.71
C ALA A 357 5.96 -15.52 -18.21
N THR A 358 4.64 -15.37 -18.29
CA THR A 358 3.66 -16.44 -17.95
C THR A 358 3.89 -17.02 -16.55
N SER A 359 4.28 -16.18 -15.59
CA SER A 359 4.75 -16.63 -14.29
C SER A 359 4.05 -15.91 -13.14
N GLN A 360 3.76 -16.66 -12.08
CA GLN A 360 3.13 -16.15 -10.87
C GLN A 360 4.19 -15.87 -9.80
N TYR A 361 4.03 -14.76 -9.10
CA TYR A 361 4.95 -14.26 -8.09
C TYR A 361 4.23 -13.94 -6.78
N TRP A 362 5.00 -13.97 -5.69
CA TRP A 362 4.66 -13.33 -4.43
C TRP A 362 5.40 -11.99 -4.34
N GLY A 363 4.66 -10.93 -4.04
CA GLY A 363 5.21 -9.62 -3.67
C GLY A 363 5.07 -9.40 -2.18
N VAL A 364 6.17 -9.05 -1.52
CA VAL A 364 6.21 -8.82 -0.06
C VAL A 364 6.79 -7.44 0.21
N LEU A 365 5.98 -6.56 0.79
CA LEU A 365 6.46 -5.27 1.28
C LEU A 365 7.24 -5.47 2.56
N ALA A 366 8.32 -4.73 2.69
CA ALA A 366 9.20 -4.74 3.82
C ALA A 366 9.66 -3.32 4.17
N MET A 367 10.21 -3.16 5.35
CA MET A 367 10.86 -1.95 5.82
C MET A 367 12.10 -2.38 6.60
N GLU A 368 13.25 -1.84 6.24
CA GLU A 368 14.49 -2.12 6.96
C GLU A 368 14.55 -1.29 8.25
N GLY A 369 14.78 -1.98 9.38
CA GLY A 369 14.72 -1.36 10.69
C GLY A 369 13.40 -0.62 10.93
N ASN A 370 13.50 0.63 11.37
CA ASN A 370 12.37 1.55 11.53
C ASN A 370 12.30 2.63 10.43
N SER A 371 12.88 2.34 9.27
CA SER A 371 13.11 3.25 8.13
C SER A 371 14.15 4.37 8.34
N THR A 372 14.46 4.80 9.56
CA THR A 372 15.47 5.85 9.79
C THR A 372 16.78 5.31 10.35
N SER A 373 16.73 4.14 10.99
CA SER A 373 17.90 3.39 11.47
C SER A 373 17.57 1.90 11.54
N SER A 374 18.61 1.05 11.51
CA SER A 374 18.50 -0.40 11.62
C SER A 374 19.59 -0.98 12.52
N GLY A 375 19.42 -2.23 12.95
CA GLY A 375 20.42 -2.96 13.72
C GLY A 375 20.40 -2.74 15.23
N LEU A 376 21.56 -2.96 15.85
CA LEU A 376 21.73 -3.06 17.31
C LEU A 376 21.32 -1.77 18.05
N GLY A 377 20.50 -1.92 19.09
CA GLY A 377 20.08 -0.81 19.96
C GLY A 377 18.96 0.06 19.39
N VAL A 378 18.53 -0.19 18.16
CA VAL A 378 17.44 0.55 17.50
C VAL A 378 16.10 -0.11 17.79
N ILE A 379 15.13 0.69 18.24
CA ILE A 379 13.74 0.23 18.41
C ILE A 379 13.18 -0.15 17.03
N GLY A 380 12.77 -1.42 16.88
CA GLY A 380 12.33 -1.98 15.59
C GLY A 380 13.46 -2.26 14.61
N GLY A 381 14.72 -2.35 15.07
CA GLY A 381 15.91 -2.46 14.23
C GLY A 381 16.00 -3.71 13.34
N GLY A 382 15.15 -4.73 13.58
CA GLY A 382 15.09 -5.99 12.83
C GLY A 382 14.17 -5.97 11.61
N GLY A 383 13.48 -4.85 11.38
CA GLY A 383 12.65 -4.64 10.21
C GLY A 383 11.22 -5.16 10.33
N THR A 384 10.38 -4.70 9.40
CA THR A 384 8.97 -5.06 9.32
C THR A 384 8.65 -5.71 7.97
N VAL A 385 7.80 -6.72 7.98
CA VAL A 385 7.25 -7.37 6.78
C VAL A 385 5.72 -7.30 6.81
N TRP A 386 5.09 -7.07 5.65
CA TRP A 386 3.63 -7.07 5.52
C TRP A 386 3.14 -8.32 4.80
N GLN A 387 1.82 -8.54 4.85
CA GLN A 387 1.15 -9.64 4.17
C GLN A 387 1.51 -9.66 2.68
N SER A 388 1.93 -10.84 2.19
CA SER A 388 2.28 -11.06 0.79
C SER A 388 1.07 -10.97 -0.13
N ILE A 389 1.25 -10.41 -1.33
CA ILE A 389 0.27 -10.40 -2.41
C ILE A 389 0.70 -11.30 -3.57
N ALA A 390 -0.28 -11.87 -4.28
CA ALA A 390 -0.04 -12.58 -5.52
C ALA A 390 -0.17 -11.62 -6.72
N PHE A 391 0.71 -11.78 -7.70
CA PHE A 391 0.59 -11.13 -9.02
C PHE A 391 1.20 -12.02 -10.11
N GLU A 392 0.91 -11.70 -11.36
CA GLU A 392 1.37 -12.47 -12.51
C GLU A 392 1.89 -11.58 -13.64
N THR A 393 2.83 -12.13 -14.40
CA THR A 393 3.35 -11.52 -15.62
C THR A 393 2.56 -12.00 -16.84
N LYS A 394 2.48 -11.12 -17.84
CA LYS A 394 1.80 -11.42 -19.10
C LYS A 394 2.53 -12.52 -19.89
N THR A 395 1.82 -13.15 -20.80
CA THR A 395 2.32 -14.23 -21.66
C THR A 395 2.98 -13.68 -22.91
N GLU A 396 2.33 -12.72 -23.55
CA GLU A 396 2.73 -12.19 -24.85
C GLU A 396 3.59 -10.92 -24.70
N ASP A 397 4.38 -10.61 -25.73
CA ASP A 397 5.35 -9.51 -25.73
C ASP A 397 4.82 -8.22 -26.39
N ASN A 398 3.54 -8.20 -26.74
CA ASN A 398 2.85 -7.07 -27.38
C ASN A 398 2.17 -6.12 -26.40
N CYS A 399 2.40 -6.29 -25.09
CA CYS A 399 2.05 -5.32 -24.06
C CYS A 399 3.32 -4.88 -23.30
N ALA A 400 3.56 -3.57 -23.15
CA ALA A 400 4.67 -3.01 -22.36
C ALA A 400 4.15 -2.17 -21.20
N LEU A 401 4.70 -2.38 -20.00
CA LEU A 401 4.35 -1.60 -18.81
C LEU A 401 4.87 -0.17 -18.94
N MET A 402 3.99 0.82 -18.75
CA MET A 402 4.33 2.23 -18.91
C MET A 402 3.83 3.06 -17.72
N TYR A 403 4.69 3.94 -17.21
CA TYR A 403 4.43 4.84 -16.07
C TYR A 403 5.27 6.12 -16.17
N ASN A 404 5.01 7.10 -15.30
CA ASN A 404 5.70 8.41 -15.24
C ASN A 404 5.66 9.23 -16.54
N LEU A 405 4.51 9.22 -17.22
CA LEU A 405 4.26 10.10 -18.36
C LEU A 405 4.15 11.57 -17.91
N SER A 406 4.59 12.48 -18.77
CA SER A 406 4.62 13.92 -18.47
C SER A 406 3.25 14.56 -18.55
N PHE A 407 2.45 14.23 -19.57
CA PHE A 407 1.12 14.77 -19.76
C PHE A 407 0.08 13.84 -19.13
N CYS A 408 0.03 12.57 -19.51
CA CYS A 408 -0.87 11.56 -18.95
C CYS A 408 -0.30 10.90 -17.68
N SER A 409 0.05 11.72 -16.68
CA SER A 409 0.74 11.32 -15.44
C SER A 409 0.06 10.20 -14.63
N GLU A 410 -1.23 9.99 -14.82
CA GLU A 410 -2.02 8.97 -14.13
C GLU A 410 -1.98 7.59 -14.82
N VAL A 411 -1.31 7.47 -15.98
CA VAL A 411 -1.10 6.19 -16.67
C VAL A 411 0.02 5.41 -16.00
N ALA A 412 -0.27 4.15 -15.69
CA ALA A 412 0.60 3.26 -14.92
C ALA A 412 0.24 1.79 -15.16
N TYR A 413 0.07 1.41 -16.43
CA TYR A 413 -0.41 0.10 -16.83
C TYR A 413 0.24 -0.36 -18.12
N ALA A 414 0.05 -1.62 -18.49
CA ALA A 414 0.58 -2.16 -19.72
C ALA A 414 -0.19 -1.61 -20.93
N VAL A 415 0.52 -1.22 -21.98
CA VAL A 415 -0.03 -0.63 -23.21
C VAL A 415 0.41 -1.42 -24.43
N PRO A 416 -0.33 -1.38 -25.55
CA PRO A 416 0.08 -2.09 -26.75
C PRO A 416 1.46 -1.63 -27.23
N THR A 417 2.31 -2.59 -27.55
CA THR A 417 3.66 -2.36 -28.05
C THR A 417 3.99 -3.38 -29.13
N ASN A 418 5.06 -3.10 -29.88
CA ASN A 418 5.71 -4.10 -30.71
C ASN A 418 7.20 -4.11 -30.34
N PRO A 419 7.74 -5.22 -29.80
CA PRO A 419 9.12 -5.29 -29.33
C PRO A 419 10.16 -5.20 -30.46
N ASP A 420 9.79 -5.47 -31.72
CA ASP A 420 10.68 -5.28 -32.88
C ASP A 420 10.89 -3.80 -33.21
N THR A 421 9.88 -2.96 -32.93
CA THR A 421 9.95 -1.51 -33.13
C THR A 421 10.43 -0.80 -31.87
N PHE A 422 9.93 -1.22 -30.71
CA PHE A 422 10.21 -0.65 -29.39
C PHE A 422 10.77 -1.74 -28.47
N SER A 423 12.09 -1.92 -28.49
CA SER A 423 12.78 -2.90 -27.66
C SER A 423 12.34 -2.79 -26.19
N PRO A 424 12.03 -3.90 -25.49
CA PRO A 424 11.65 -3.88 -24.07
C PRO A 424 12.69 -3.20 -23.15
N THR A 425 13.97 -3.20 -23.54
CA THR A 425 15.06 -2.67 -22.72
C THR A 425 15.36 -1.19 -22.98
N THR A 426 15.13 -0.69 -24.19
CA THR A 426 15.57 0.66 -24.61
C THR A 426 14.48 1.49 -25.29
N GLY A 427 13.41 0.86 -25.78
CA GLY A 427 12.34 1.50 -26.56
C GLY A 427 11.20 2.06 -25.70
N ALA A 428 11.13 1.73 -24.41
CA ALA A 428 10.08 2.20 -23.52
C ALA A 428 9.95 3.74 -23.49
N PRO A 429 11.04 4.53 -23.41
CA PRO A 429 10.95 6.00 -23.46
C PRO A 429 10.38 6.54 -24.77
N GLU A 430 10.70 5.91 -25.91
CA GLU A 430 10.20 6.33 -27.23
C GLU A 430 8.71 5.99 -27.39
N LEU A 431 8.29 4.81 -26.94
CA LEU A 431 6.89 4.41 -26.90
C LEU A 431 6.07 5.35 -26.01
N ALA A 432 6.62 5.70 -24.83
CA ALA A 432 5.99 6.64 -23.91
C ALA A 432 5.86 8.04 -24.52
N ALA A 433 6.91 8.53 -25.14
CA ALA A 433 6.87 9.81 -25.84
C ALA A 433 5.84 9.82 -26.98
N LEU A 434 5.68 8.71 -27.72
CA LEU A 434 4.71 8.59 -28.81
C LEU A 434 3.27 8.72 -28.28
N TYR A 435 2.90 7.92 -27.27
CA TYR A 435 1.57 7.97 -26.68
C TYR A 435 1.27 9.31 -25.99
N ASP A 436 2.21 9.80 -25.19
CA ASP A 436 2.02 10.99 -24.36
C ASP A 436 1.95 12.27 -25.19
N SER A 437 2.81 12.40 -26.21
CA SER A 437 2.80 13.55 -27.12
C SER A 437 1.57 13.58 -28.01
N TYR A 438 1.08 12.42 -28.46
CA TYR A 438 -0.16 12.32 -29.22
C TYR A 438 -1.36 12.76 -28.37
N ALA A 439 -1.47 12.27 -27.12
CA ALA A 439 -2.51 12.72 -26.20
C ALA A 439 -2.41 14.24 -25.91
N ALA A 440 -1.21 14.76 -25.67
CA ALA A 440 -0.99 16.18 -25.44
C ALA A 440 -1.39 17.05 -26.64
N GLN A 441 -1.08 16.61 -27.86
CA GLN A 441 -1.48 17.29 -29.09
C GLN A 441 -3.01 17.31 -29.25
N MET A 442 -3.69 16.19 -29.02
CA MET A 442 -5.15 16.14 -29.09
C MET A 442 -5.81 17.03 -28.03
N TYR A 443 -5.24 17.07 -26.82
CA TYR A 443 -5.69 17.97 -25.77
C TYR A 443 -5.55 19.44 -26.15
N GLN A 444 -4.50 19.81 -26.89
CA GLN A 444 -4.28 21.19 -27.31
C GLN A 444 -5.43 21.71 -28.19
N TYR A 445 -5.99 20.88 -29.08
CA TYR A 445 -7.16 21.26 -29.87
C TYR A 445 -8.39 21.52 -29.01
N PHE A 446 -8.64 20.66 -28.02
CA PHE A 446 -9.71 20.87 -27.05
C PHE A 446 -9.48 22.14 -26.22
N ASN A 447 -8.24 22.41 -25.80
CA ASN A 447 -7.91 23.60 -25.02
C ASN A 447 -8.27 24.89 -25.79
N TYR A 448 -8.06 24.92 -27.10
CA TYR A 448 -8.52 26.05 -27.94
C TYR A 448 -10.04 26.20 -27.94
N SER A 449 -10.80 25.11 -27.95
CA SER A 449 -12.26 25.15 -27.82
C SER A 449 -12.71 25.60 -26.43
N LEU A 450 -12.05 25.13 -25.36
CA LEU A 450 -12.36 25.52 -23.99
C LEU A 450 -12.08 27.02 -23.76
N GLN A 451 -11.06 27.59 -24.40
CA GLN A 451 -10.77 29.03 -24.34
C GLN A 451 -11.88 29.91 -24.94
N GLN A 452 -12.75 29.36 -25.80
CA GLN A 452 -13.93 30.08 -26.30
C GLN A 452 -15.08 30.10 -25.29
N ILE A 453 -14.99 29.32 -24.22
CA ILE A 453 -15.97 29.29 -23.14
C ILE A 453 -15.62 30.38 -22.12
N PRO A 454 -16.56 31.24 -21.71
CA PRO A 454 -16.32 32.27 -20.70
C PRO A 454 -16.18 31.63 -19.31
N CYS A 455 -14.98 31.13 -19.00
CA CYS A 455 -14.66 30.42 -17.76
C CYS A 455 -14.57 31.33 -16.54
N ASN A 456 -14.09 32.56 -16.71
CA ASN A 456 -13.99 33.57 -15.66
C ASN A 456 -15.09 34.62 -15.84
N THR A 457 -16.30 34.28 -15.39
CA THR A 457 -17.49 35.12 -15.54
C THR A 457 -18.32 35.15 -14.26
N THR A 458 -19.30 36.06 -14.19
CA THR A 458 -20.20 36.19 -13.03
C THR A 458 -20.99 34.90 -12.81
N SER A 459 -21.42 34.64 -11.57
CA SER A 459 -22.22 33.44 -11.22
C SER A 459 -23.49 33.27 -12.05
N SER A 460 -24.07 34.36 -12.56
CA SER A 460 -25.24 34.36 -13.45
C SER A 460 -24.95 33.90 -14.88
N SER A 461 -23.68 33.86 -15.28
CA SER A 461 -23.24 33.61 -16.65
C SER A 461 -22.38 32.34 -16.77
N GLN A 462 -22.14 31.65 -15.65
CA GLN A 462 -21.44 30.37 -15.63
C GLN A 462 -22.30 29.29 -16.27
N TYR A 463 -21.67 28.35 -16.99
CA TYR A 463 -22.39 27.25 -17.62
C TYR A 463 -22.89 26.21 -16.61
N SER A 464 -22.35 26.22 -15.38
CA SER A 464 -22.72 25.34 -14.28
C SER A 464 -22.45 26.04 -12.95
N LEU A 465 -23.30 25.76 -11.95
CA LEU A 465 -23.11 26.19 -10.56
C LEU A 465 -22.28 25.21 -9.74
N ALA A 466 -22.05 24.01 -10.27
CA ALA A 466 -21.36 22.92 -9.56
C ALA A 466 -20.01 22.55 -10.20
N ARG A 467 -19.76 22.98 -11.44
CA ARG A 467 -18.57 22.65 -12.22
C ARG A 467 -18.01 23.90 -12.88
N ASN A 468 -16.70 23.93 -13.06
CA ASN A 468 -16.02 25.01 -13.75
C ASN A 468 -15.10 24.46 -14.88
N CYS A 469 -14.48 25.36 -15.62
CA CYS A 469 -13.62 24.96 -16.74
C CYS A 469 -12.43 24.11 -16.32
N ASP A 470 -11.93 24.21 -15.09
CA ASP A 470 -10.85 23.35 -14.60
C ASP A 470 -11.35 21.91 -14.40
N ASP A 471 -12.60 21.75 -13.94
CA ASP A 471 -13.25 20.44 -13.88
C ASP A 471 -13.43 19.84 -15.27
N CYS A 472 -13.91 20.64 -16.24
CA CYS A 472 -14.04 20.20 -17.64
C CYS A 472 -12.68 19.84 -18.25
N ALA A 473 -11.65 20.66 -18.03
CA ALA A 473 -10.29 20.42 -18.48
C ALA A 473 -9.72 19.11 -17.91
N ARG A 474 -9.89 18.88 -16.60
CA ARG A 474 -9.45 17.67 -15.92
C ARG A 474 -10.22 16.43 -16.40
N ALA A 475 -11.54 16.52 -16.53
CA ALA A 475 -12.37 15.42 -17.01
C ALA A 475 -12.02 15.04 -18.45
N TYR A 476 -11.84 16.03 -19.34
CA TYR A 476 -11.42 15.78 -20.72
C TYR A 476 -10.02 15.18 -20.80
N LYS A 477 -9.05 15.70 -20.02
CA LYS A 477 -7.70 15.13 -19.96
C LYS A 477 -7.73 13.66 -19.51
N THR A 478 -8.48 13.37 -18.45
CA THR A 478 -8.61 12.01 -17.88
C THR A 478 -9.22 11.06 -18.90
N TRP A 479 -10.35 11.45 -19.50
CA TRP A 479 -11.00 10.69 -20.56
C TRP A 479 -10.06 10.49 -21.76
N LEU A 480 -9.41 11.56 -22.23
CA LEU A 480 -8.53 11.54 -23.39
C LEU A 480 -7.36 10.58 -23.18
N CYS A 481 -6.68 10.63 -22.04
CA CYS A 481 -5.58 9.72 -21.72
C CYS A 481 -6.05 8.26 -21.70
N ALA A 482 -7.21 7.96 -21.10
CA ALA A 482 -7.74 6.60 -21.04
C ALA A 482 -8.16 6.05 -22.42
N VAL A 483 -8.72 6.87 -23.30
CA VAL A 483 -9.09 6.45 -24.67
C VAL A 483 -7.91 6.50 -25.64
N THR A 484 -6.87 7.27 -25.36
CA THR A 484 -5.72 7.40 -26.25
C THR A 484 -4.68 6.32 -26.00
N ILE A 485 -4.54 5.94 -24.72
CA ILE A 485 -3.54 5.01 -24.23
C ILE A 485 -4.29 3.79 -23.68
N PRO A 486 -4.69 2.83 -24.53
CA PRO A 486 -5.49 1.70 -24.09
C PRO A 486 -4.67 0.79 -23.16
N ARG A 487 -5.34 0.23 -22.16
CA ARG A 487 -4.75 -0.78 -21.28
C ARG A 487 -4.77 -2.13 -21.99
N CYS A 488 -3.60 -2.74 -22.10
CA CYS A 488 -3.33 -3.95 -22.85
C CYS A 488 -3.40 -5.19 -21.96
N ALA A 489 -3.96 -6.25 -22.50
CA ALA A 489 -4.02 -7.59 -21.93
C ALA A 489 -3.67 -8.62 -23.01
N ASP A 490 -3.20 -9.78 -22.55
CA ASP A 490 -2.91 -10.91 -23.42
C ASP A 490 -4.15 -11.29 -24.25
N TYR A 491 -3.95 -11.55 -25.54
CA TYR A 491 -4.96 -12.07 -26.42
C TYR A 491 -5.47 -13.44 -25.96
N SER A 492 -4.60 -14.26 -25.37
CA SER A 492 -4.95 -15.57 -24.80
C SER A 492 -5.88 -15.50 -23.57
N ASN A 493 -5.97 -14.36 -22.90
CA ASN A 493 -6.91 -14.19 -21.78
C ASN A 493 -8.36 -14.35 -22.31
N THR A 494 -9.20 -15.15 -21.65
CA THR A 494 -10.58 -15.44 -22.09
C THR A 494 -11.67 -14.60 -21.43
N ASP A 495 -11.32 -13.63 -20.60
CA ASP A 495 -12.26 -12.80 -19.84
C ASP A 495 -13.21 -12.06 -20.78
N THR A 496 -14.50 -12.05 -20.42
CA THR A 496 -15.59 -11.60 -21.30
C THR A 496 -15.69 -10.09 -21.43
N TRP A 497 -15.06 -9.34 -20.53
CA TRP A 497 -15.03 -7.87 -20.52
C TRP A 497 -13.86 -7.29 -21.32
N LEU A 498 -12.95 -8.14 -21.81
CA LEU A 498 -11.85 -7.74 -22.66
C LEU A 498 -12.27 -7.64 -24.12
N MET A 499 -11.92 -6.53 -24.76
CA MET A 499 -12.22 -6.30 -26.17
C MET A 499 -11.04 -6.69 -27.06
N PRO A 500 -11.19 -7.69 -27.96
CA PRO A 500 -10.15 -7.99 -28.93
C PRO A 500 -9.95 -6.83 -29.91
N ARG A 501 -8.70 -6.52 -30.24
CA ARG A 501 -8.31 -5.45 -31.18
C ARG A 501 -7.28 -5.96 -32.19
N ALA A 502 -7.16 -5.23 -33.30
CA ALA A 502 -6.16 -5.47 -34.35
C ALA A 502 -6.14 -6.91 -34.91
N LEU A 503 -7.29 -7.60 -34.93
CA LEU A 503 -7.36 -9.03 -35.28
C LEU A 503 -6.88 -9.38 -36.69
N GLY A 504 -6.95 -8.44 -37.64
CA GLY A 504 -6.49 -8.64 -39.01
C GLY A 504 -5.01 -8.39 -39.22
N GLN A 505 -4.28 -7.94 -38.19
CA GLN A 505 -2.83 -7.82 -38.23
C GLN A 505 -2.17 -9.14 -37.82
N PRO A 506 -0.96 -9.44 -38.33
CA PRO A 506 -0.18 -10.56 -37.82
C PRO A 506 0.29 -10.26 -36.39
N PHE A 507 0.47 -11.30 -35.59
CA PHE A 507 1.22 -11.20 -34.33
C PHE A 507 2.66 -10.75 -34.60
N VAL A 508 3.34 -10.27 -33.56
CA VAL A 508 4.76 -9.87 -33.62
C VAL A 508 5.64 -10.98 -34.21
N ASN A 509 5.38 -12.24 -33.86
CA ASN A 509 6.08 -13.40 -34.40
C ASN A 509 5.76 -13.73 -35.88
N GLY A 510 4.93 -12.93 -36.55
CA GLY A 510 4.52 -13.09 -37.95
C GLY A 510 3.37 -14.08 -38.17
N SER A 511 2.93 -14.82 -37.15
CA SER A 511 1.77 -15.71 -37.26
C SER A 511 0.47 -14.91 -37.39
N SER A 512 -0.54 -15.50 -38.02
CA SER A 512 -1.87 -14.90 -38.08
C SER A 512 -2.87 -15.67 -37.22
N ILE A 513 -3.90 -14.98 -36.76
CA ILE A 513 -5.03 -15.60 -36.08
C ILE A 513 -5.69 -16.68 -36.95
N ALA A 514 -5.78 -16.45 -38.27
CA ALA A 514 -6.41 -17.38 -39.19
C ALA A 514 -5.66 -18.71 -39.32
N ASP A 515 -4.36 -18.73 -39.00
CA ASP A 515 -3.51 -19.92 -39.06
C ASP A 515 -3.49 -20.71 -37.75
N SER A 516 -4.01 -20.14 -36.65
CA SER A 516 -3.96 -20.75 -35.33
C SER A 516 -5.23 -21.55 -35.01
N THR A 517 -5.09 -22.87 -34.88
CA THR A 517 -6.18 -23.74 -34.40
C THR A 517 -6.55 -23.52 -32.92
N GLN A 518 -5.73 -22.76 -32.17
CA GLN A 518 -6.00 -22.42 -30.76
C GLN A 518 -7.03 -21.30 -30.63
N PHE A 519 -7.09 -20.37 -31.58
CA PHE A 519 -7.98 -19.22 -31.52
C PHE A 519 -9.17 -19.45 -32.45
N ARG A 520 -10.28 -19.93 -31.91
CA ARG A 520 -11.55 -20.05 -32.67
C ARG A 520 -12.14 -18.66 -32.89
N VAL A 521 -11.63 -17.94 -33.88
CA VAL A 521 -12.13 -16.60 -34.20
C VAL A 521 -13.27 -16.69 -35.19
N ASP A 522 -14.42 -16.15 -34.80
CA ASP A 522 -15.54 -15.98 -35.71
C ASP A 522 -15.15 -14.98 -36.81
N GLN A 523 -15.32 -15.37 -38.07
CA GLN A 523 -15.03 -14.53 -39.24
C GLN A 523 -15.72 -13.16 -39.15
N SER A 524 -16.85 -13.06 -38.45
CA SER A 524 -17.55 -11.80 -38.19
C SER A 524 -16.67 -10.77 -37.46
N LEU A 525 -15.79 -11.22 -36.55
CA LEU A 525 -14.86 -10.36 -35.80
C LEU A 525 -13.72 -9.83 -36.68
N LEU A 526 -13.33 -10.54 -37.72
CA LEU A 526 -12.32 -10.02 -38.67
C LEU A 526 -12.88 -8.93 -39.59
N THR A 527 -14.21 -8.87 -39.73
CA THR A 527 -14.89 -7.88 -40.57
C THR A 527 -15.41 -6.67 -39.79
N SER A 528 -15.56 -6.77 -38.47
CA SER A 528 -16.00 -5.66 -37.63
C SER A 528 -14.86 -4.67 -37.38
N VAL A 529 -15.12 -3.39 -37.61
CA VAL A 529 -14.14 -2.32 -37.33
C VAL A 529 -13.75 -2.34 -35.85
N ALA A 530 -14.72 -2.55 -34.95
CA ALA A 530 -14.47 -2.53 -33.53
C ALA A 530 -13.42 -3.58 -33.10
N THR A 531 -13.34 -4.72 -33.75
CA THR A 531 -12.38 -5.77 -33.39
C THR A 531 -11.17 -5.82 -34.31
N ASN A 532 -11.31 -5.37 -35.55
CA ASN A 532 -10.23 -5.40 -36.54
C ASN A 532 -9.29 -4.17 -36.48
N SER A 533 -9.71 -3.07 -35.86
CA SER A 533 -8.86 -1.90 -35.62
C SER A 533 -8.69 -1.64 -34.13
N SER A 534 -7.54 -1.09 -33.76
CA SER A 534 -7.33 -0.47 -32.45
C SER A 534 -8.16 0.81 -32.32
N ARG A 535 -8.31 1.30 -31.08
CA ARG A 535 -9.08 2.52 -30.79
C ARG A 535 -8.52 3.77 -31.48
N ASN A 536 -7.20 3.84 -31.66
CA ASN A 536 -6.53 4.92 -32.36
C ASN A 536 -5.69 4.40 -33.53
N PRO A 537 -5.75 5.05 -34.71
CA PRO A 537 -5.00 4.63 -35.89
C PRO A 537 -3.49 4.56 -35.68
N ILE A 538 -2.91 5.43 -34.82
CA ILE A 538 -1.48 5.42 -34.51
C ILE A 538 -1.00 4.06 -33.98
N ILE A 539 -1.88 3.32 -33.28
CA ILE A 539 -1.56 2.00 -32.76
C ILE A 539 -1.43 0.98 -33.89
N ASP A 540 -2.34 1.02 -34.87
CA ASP A 540 -2.32 0.08 -36.01
C ASP A 540 -1.28 0.46 -37.06
N ASP A 541 -1.02 1.76 -37.26
CA ASP A 541 -0.19 2.28 -38.35
C ASP A 541 1.30 2.41 -37.96
N VAL A 542 1.58 2.77 -36.71
CA VAL A 542 2.94 3.05 -36.22
C VAL A 542 3.43 1.93 -35.30
N ILE A 543 2.65 1.59 -34.27
CA ILE A 543 3.08 0.63 -33.24
C ILE A 543 3.01 -0.81 -33.78
N LYS A 544 1.90 -1.17 -34.42
CA LYS A 544 1.63 -2.51 -34.97
C LYS A 544 1.83 -3.62 -33.94
N PRO A 545 1.07 -3.62 -32.83
CA PRO A 545 1.20 -4.63 -31.78
C PRO A 545 0.73 -6.03 -32.20
N GLY A 546 0.11 -6.17 -33.38
CA GLY A 546 -0.66 -7.36 -33.73
C GLY A 546 -1.91 -7.51 -32.87
N PRO A 547 -2.57 -8.68 -32.87
CA PRO A 547 -3.77 -8.90 -32.08
C PRO A 547 -3.50 -8.87 -30.58
N TYR A 548 -4.31 -8.11 -29.85
CA TYR A 548 -4.25 -7.99 -28.39
C TYR A 548 -5.65 -7.83 -27.81
N LYS A 549 -5.78 -7.84 -26.47
CA LYS A 549 -7.02 -7.50 -25.78
C LYS A 549 -6.93 -6.15 -25.07
N GLU A 550 -7.95 -5.33 -25.22
CA GLU A 550 -8.08 -4.05 -24.54
C GLU A 550 -9.00 -4.19 -23.32
N VAL A 551 -8.53 -3.69 -22.18
CA VAL A 551 -9.40 -3.35 -21.05
C VAL A 551 -10.09 -2.02 -21.39
N LEU A 552 -11.37 -2.07 -21.77
CA LEU A 552 -12.10 -0.90 -22.23
C LEU A 552 -12.15 0.20 -21.16
N PRO A 553 -12.03 1.50 -21.53
CA PRO A 553 -12.23 2.60 -20.59
C PRO A 553 -13.58 2.49 -19.87
N CYS A 554 -13.61 2.84 -18.59
CA CYS A 554 -14.86 2.81 -17.83
C CYS A 554 -15.89 3.81 -18.37
N GLU A 555 -17.17 3.42 -18.38
CA GLU A 555 -18.29 4.26 -18.86
C GLU A 555 -18.42 5.59 -18.09
N ASP A 556 -18.03 5.58 -16.82
CA ASP A 556 -18.06 6.76 -15.94
C ASP A 556 -17.15 7.88 -16.42
N LEU A 557 -16.05 7.59 -17.11
CA LEU A 557 -15.16 8.60 -17.70
C LEU A 557 -15.89 9.42 -18.77
N CYS A 558 -16.71 8.76 -19.59
CA CYS A 558 -17.51 9.47 -20.59
C CYS A 558 -18.58 10.33 -19.93
N TYR A 559 -19.31 9.77 -18.95
CA TYR A 559 -20.37 10.49 -18.28
C TYR A 559 -19.83 11.66 -17.44
N ASP A 560 -18.68 11.51 -16.78
CA ASP A 560 -18.03 12.60 -16.03
C ASP A 560 -17.58 13.73 -16.96
N LEU A 561 -17.08 13.41 -18.16
CA LEU A 561 -16.79 14.40 -19.19
C LEU A 561 -18.05 15.19 -19.60
N VAL A 562 -19.13 14.48 -19.94
CA VAL A 562 -20.40 15.11 -20.35
C VAL A 562 -20.98 15.97 -19.22
N GLN A 563 -20.85 15.55 -17.96
CA GLN A 563 -21.35 16.30 -16.81
C GLN A 563 -20.48 17.51 -16.44
N SER A 564 -19.17 17.44 -16.70
CA SER A 564 -18.22 18.47 -16.27
C SER A 564 -18.10 19.60 -17.30
N CYS A 565 -18.38 19.33 -18.57
CA CYS A 565 -18.20 20.29 -19.66
C CYS A 565 -19.49 20.99 -20.13
N PRO A 566 -19.40 22.21 -20.68
CA PRO A 566 -20.54 22.90 -21.27
C PRO A 566 -21.14 22.11 -22.45
N ALA A 567 -22.47 22.07 -22.53
CA ALA A 567 -23.19 21.39 -23.61
C ALA A 567 -22.85 21.96 -25.01
N THR A 568 -22.37 23.20 -25.11
CA THR A 568 -21.93 23.83 -26.37
C THR A 568 -20.73 23.13 -27.01
N LEU A 569 -19.94 22.37 -26.24
CA LEU A 569 -18.85 21.55 -26.78
C LEU A 569 -19.35 20.24 -27.41
N GLY A 570 -20.62 19.88 -27.23
CA GLY A 570 -21.27 18.77 -27.96
C GLY A 570 -20.82 17.37 -27.55
N PHE A 571 -20.18 17.20 -26.38
CA PHE A 571 -19.84 15.88 -25.88
C PHE A 571 -21.10 15.04 -25.61
N GLY A 572 -21.04 13.76 -25.96
CA GLY A 572 -22.10 12.79 -25.72
C GLY A 572 -21.55 11.37 -25.67
N CYS A 573 -22.13 10.55 -24.81
CA CYS A 573 -21.79 9.13 -24.70
C CYS A 573 -22.62 8.30 -25.68
N PRO A 574 -22.07 7.24 -26.28
CA PRO A 574 -22.83 6.30 -27.10
C PRO A 574 -24.01 5.70 -26.35
N SER A 575 -25.06 5.32 -27.08
CA SER A 575 -26.19 4.59 -26.52
C SER A 575 -25.89 3.09 -26.48
N ARG A 576 -26.44 2.37 -25.48
CA ARG A 576 -26.39 0.90 -25.44
C ARG A 576 -26.98 0.30 -26.72
N GLY A 577 -26.31 -0.72 -27.26
CA GLY A 577 -26.63 -1.31 -28.56
C GLY A 577 -26.23 -0.48 -29.78
N ALA A 578 -25.60 0.68 -29.58
CA ALA A 578 -25.09 1.56 -30.63
C ALA A 578 -23.59 1.83 -30.44
N GLY A 579 -22.81 0.76 -30.28
CA GLY A 579 -21.35 0.81 -30.14
C GLY A 579 -20.83 1.15 -28.74
N PHE A 580 -21.72 1.27 -27.75
CA PHE A 580 -21.33 1.50 -26.36
C PHE A 580 -20.51 0.34 -25.81
N GLU A 581 -20.99 -0.88 -26.02
CA GLU A 581 -20.41 -2.14 -25.55
C GLU A 581 -19.03 -2.43 -26.17
N ASP A 582 -18.77 -1.87 -27.37
CA ASP A 582 -17.47 -1.96 -28.05
C ASP A 582 -16.48 -0.86 -27.61
N SER A 583 -16.98 0.15 -26.91
CA SER A 583 -16.26 1.38 -26.60
C SER A 583 -15.94 1.55 -25.12
N TYR A 584 -16.83 1.11 -24.23
CA TYR A 584 -16.74 1.33 -22.79
C TYR A 584 -17.06 0.06 -22.01
N GLY A 585 -16.32 -0.14 -20.92
CA GLY A 585 -16.57 -1.20 -19.94
C GLY A 585 -17.29 -0.66 -18.70
N THR A 586 -17.77 -1.58 -17.87
CA THR A 586 -18.38 -1.29 -16.57
C THR A 586 -17.48 -1.78 -15.45
N ARG A 587 -17.40 -1.03 -14.35
CA ARG A 587 -16.68 -1.46 -13.14
C ARG A 587 -17.35 -2.71 -12.55
N SER A 588 -16.54 -3.66 -12.10
CA SER A 588 -17.00 -4.77 -11.29
C SER A 588 -17.35 -4.28 -9.88
N ASN A 589 -18.32 -4.94 -9.25
CA ASN A 589 -18.58 -4.76 -7.83
C ASN A 589 -17.65 -5.63 -6.96
N ASP A 590 -16.93 -6.56 -7.58
CA ASP A 590 -16.01 -7.45 -6.89
C ASP A 590 -14.66 -6.73 -6.67
N SER A 591 -14.25 -6.66 -5.41
CA SER A 591 -12.95 -6.08 -5.04
C SER A 591 -11.82 -6.94 -5.59
N GLY A 592 -10.95 -6.37 -6.43
CA GLY A 592 -9.80 -7.10 -6.95
C GLY A 592 -9.72 -7.18 -8.47
N GLU A 593 -10.81 -6.90 -9.20
CA GLU A 593 -10.88 -7.10 -10.65
C GLU A 593 -11.04 -5.77 -11.41
N ILE A 594 -10.15 -5.50 -12.36
CA ILE A 594 -10.22 -4.31 -13.22
C ILE A 594 -10.92 -4.67 -14.53
N THR A 595 -12.25 -4.68 -14.49
CA THR A 595 -13.09 -4.99 -15.67
C THR A 595 -13.23 -3.83 -16.65
N CYS A 596 -12.76 -2.64 -16.27
CA CYS A 596 -12.64 -1.48 -17.15
C CYS A 596 -11.49 -0.58 -16.71
N SER A 597 -10.88 0.13 -17.67
CA SER A 597 -9.71 0.96 -17.45
C SER A 597 -10.11 2.35 -16.95
N TYR A 598 -9.54 2.75 -15.81
CA TYR A 598 -9.59 4.11 -15.30
C TYR A 598 -8.20 4.49 -14.79
N LEU A 599 -7.86 5.77 -14.87
CA LEU A 599 -6.53 6.23 -14.50
C LEU A 599 -6.31 6.10 -12.99
N GLY A 600 -5.10 5.72 -12.58
CA GLY A 600 -4.77 5.46 -11.17
C GLY A 600 -5.39 4.19 -10.58
N ALA A 601 -5.92 3.27 -11.39
CA ALA A 601 -6.45 1.98 -10.92
C ALA A 601 -5.32 1.04 -10.46
N ALA A 602 -5.39 0.53 -9.24
CA ALA A 602 -4.67 -0.67 -8.80
C ALA A 602 -5.68 -1.76 -8.45
N TYR A 603 -5.40 -3.03 -8.77
CA TYR A 603 -6.36 -4.14 -8.73
C TYR A 603 -7.10 -4.24 -7.39
N TYR A 604 -6.45 -3.85 -6.29
CA TYR A 604 -7.00 -3.97 -4.93
C TYR A 604 -7.37 -2.64 -4.26
N LEU A 605 -7.04 -1.48 -4.85
CA LEU A 605 -7.45 -0.17 -4.32
C LEU A 605 -8.89 0.19 -4.73
N SER A 606 -9.44 -0.51 -5.73
CA SER A 606 -10.81 -0.32 -6.23
C SER A 606 -11.90 -0.64 -5.19
N GLY A 607 -11.55 -1.37 -4.12
CA GLY A 607 -12.45 -1.78 -3.04
C GLY A 607 -12.24 -1.04 -1.71
N ALA A 608 -11.35 -0.04 -1.64
CA ALA A 608 -11.16 0.74 -0.42
C ALA A 608 -12.44 1.52 -0.13
N SER A 609 -13.24 0.95 0.76
CA SER A 609 -14.50 1.43 1.28
C SER A 609 -14.48 2.94 1.46
N ARG A 610 -15.44 3.64 0.85
CA ARG A 610 -15.98 4.88 1.41
C ARG A 610 -16.38 4.57 2.85
N GLN A 611 -15.48 4.77 3.80
CA GLN A 611 -15.88 5.02 5.18
C GLN A 611 -16.55 6.39 5.16
N VAL A 612 -17.81 6.40 4.73
CA VAL A 612 -18.74 7.39 5.24
C VAL A 612 -18.75 7.14 6.74
N ILE A 613 -18.10 8.03 7.49
CA ILE A 613 -18.34 8.18 8.92
C ILE A 613 -19.81 8.58 9.05
N LEU A 614 -20.70 7.57 9.02
CA LEU A 614 -22.04 7.69 9.53
C LEU A 614 -21.86 7.75 11.04
N GLY A 615 -21.61 8.97 11.52
CA GLY A 615 -21.59 9.29 12.93
C GLY A 615 -22.82 8.70 13.62
N GLN A 616 -22.62 8.23 14.85
CA GLN A 616 -23.59 7.59 15.74
C GLN A 616 -24.77 8.50 16.13
N LEU A 617 -25.52 9.03 15.16
CA LEU A 617 -26.80 9.73 15.35
C LEU A 617 -27.97 9.05 14.63
N GLY A 618 -27.71 8.01 13.82
CA GLY A 618 -28.76 7.30 13.06
C GLY A 618 -29.61 6.32 13.88
N CYS A 619 -29.13 5.81 15.01
CA CYS A 619 -29.83 4.77 15.77
C CYS A 619 -30.79 5.28 16.87
N LEU A 620 -30.75 6.56 17.24
CA LEU A 620 -31.67 7.09 18.26
C LEU A 620 -33.05 7.52 17.69
N ASN A 621 -33.16 7.77 16.39
CA ASN A 621 -34.41 8.26 15.80
C ASN A 621 -35.42 7.16 15.42
N LEU A 622 -34.99 5.89 15.31
CA LEU A 622 -35.88 4.77 15.00
C LEU A 622 -36.58 4.19 16.23
N VAL A 623 -36.02 4.35 17.44
CA VAL A 623 -36.64 3.87 18.69
C VAL A 623 -37.74 4.83 19.20
N LEU A 624 -37.63 6.12 18.91
CA LEU A 624 -38.61 7.13 19.32
C LEU A 624 -39.88 7.18 18.44
N LEU A 625 -39.82 6.70 17.19
CA LEU A 625 -41.04 6.55 16.36
C LEU A 625 -41.87 5.30 16.74
N ALA A 626 -41.24 4.25 17.24
CA ALA A 626 -41.95 3.03 17.65
C ALA A 626 -42.74 3.22 18.96
N SER A 627 -42.26 4.06 19.88
CA SER A 627 -42.95 4.33 21.15
C SER A 627 -44.15 5.27 21.00
N LEU A 628 -44.17 6.16 20.00
CA LEU A 628 -45.31 7.05 19.73
C LEU A 628 -46.49 6.33 19.04
N VAL A 629 -46.25 5.25 18.30
CA VAL A 629 -47.32 4.41 17.72
C VAL A 629 -47.97 3.50 18.78
N GLY A 630 -47.24 3.14 19.84
CA GLY A 630 -47.77 2.37 20.97
C GLY A 630 -48.74 3.14 21.87
N ILE A 631 -48.54 4.45 22.05
CA ILE A 631 -49.35 5.27 22.96
C ILE A 631 -50.67 5.74 22.30
N LEU A 632 -50.76 5.75 20.97
CA LEU A 632 -51.99 6.08 20.23
C LEU A 632 -52.99 4.91 20.09
N ASN A 633 -52.68 3.72 20.61
CA ASN A 633 -53.61 2.59 20.69
C ASN A 633 -54.21 2.37 22.09
N LEU A 634 -54.00 3.32 23.02
CA LEU A 634 -54.52 3.28 24.39
C LEU A 634 -55.15 4.62 24.79
N VAL A 635 -55.98 5.22 23.92
CA VAL A 635 -57.09 6.15 24.28
C VAL A 635 -58.20 6.02 23.25
#